data_AF-A0A8H4KAU1-F1
#
_entry.id   AF-A0A8H4KAU1-F1
#
_cell.length_a   1.000
_cell.length_b   1.000
_cell.length_c   1.000
_cell.angle_alpha   90.00
_cell.angle_beta   90.00
_cell.angle_gamma   90.00
#
_symmetry.space_group_name_H-M   'P 1'
#
loop_
_entity.id
_entity.type
_entity.pdbx_description
1 polymer ?
#
loop_
_entity_poly.entity_id
_entity_poly.type
_entity_poly.pdbx_seq_one_letter_code
_entity_poly.pdbx_strand_id
1 'polypeptide(L)'
;MTASTLNQIATSAQALADLVVDFDPLRCTENELGELIRLGEKLEEVGVTLHSKAASKYAWEASSGLRFKISAVTSKVISREEVLSPVRFQRSIKVIFEGPEVSPESRASWQRRAKNYEARCQRIRKSSPDAIVTWALTFAPNSWIANNMNNQTFSCLLTFVESRPSKMWPPQVYELLETLKQDETLHQSSEYSHFMHSLKTNRLSTTGADQTCLLQQTSRKRARVLEDEGEQANGLHLGDSSAMQVSTPS
;
A
#
# COMPACT_ATOMS: atom_id res chain seq x y z
N MET A 1 0.32 -22.75 -7.97
CA MET A 1 -0.60 -23.57 -8.77
C MET A 1 0.18 -24.08 -9.96
N THR A 2 0.21 -25.39 -10.18
CA THR A 2 0.96 -25.99 -11.29
C THR A 2 0.10 -26.01 -12.55
N ALA A 3 0.70 -26.12 -13.74
CA ALA A 3 -0.02 -26.26 -15.00
C ALA A 3 -0.95 -27.49 -14.99
N SER A 4 -0.55 -28.56 -14.31
CA SER A 4 -1.36 -29.76 -14.12
C SER A 4 -2.64 -29.47 -13.31
N THR A 5 -2.54 -28.71 -12.22
CA THR A 5 -3.71 -28.31 -11.42
C THR A 5 -4.68 -27.43 -12.21
N LEU A 6 -4.18 -26.51 -13.03
CA LEU A 6 -5.03 -25.64 -13.86
C LEU A 6 -5.81 -26.45 -14.90
N ASN A 7 -5.12 -27.38 -15.58
CA ASN A 7 -5.77 -28.27 -16.55
C ASN A 7 -6.82 -29.16 -15.90
N GLN A 8 -6.55 -29.71 -14.71
CA GLN A 8 -7.54 -30.49 -13.97
C GLN A 8 -8.80 -29.68 -13.62
N ILE A 9 -8.64 -28.43 -13.18
CA ILE A 9 -9.77 -27.54 -12.89
C ILE A 9 -10.55 -27.24 -14.18
N ALA A 10 -9.87 -26.94 -15.29
CA ALA A 10 -10.51 -26.66 -16.57
C ALA A 10 -11.30 -27.88 -17.10
N THR A 11 -10.70 -29.07 -17.08
CA THR A 11 -11.36 -30.31 -17.49
C THR A 11 -12.56 -30.63 -16.58
N SER A 12 -12.44 -30.45 -15.27
CA SER A 12 -13.54 -30.68 -14.34
C SER A 12 -14.68 -29.68 -14.54
N ALA A 13 -14.37 -28.42 -14.77
CA ALA A 13 -15.37 -27.38 -15.08
C ALA A 13 -16.09 -27.66 -16.40
N GLN A 14 -15.38 -28.12 -17.43
CA GLN A 14 -15.99 -28.50 -18.70
C GLN A 14 -16.90 -29.72 -18.53
N ALA A 15 -16.44 -30.76 -17.85
CA ALA A 15 -17.26 -31.95 -17.59
C ALA A 15 -18.53 -31.61 -16.79
N LEU A 16 -18.44 -30.72 -15.81
CA LEU A 16 -19.62 -30.23 -15.08
C LEU A 16 -20.56 -29.42 -15.98
N ALA A 17 -20.02 -28.56 -16.86
CA ALA A 17 -20.84 -27.80 -17.80
C ALA A 17 -21.59 -28.72 -18.77
N ASP A 18 -20.91 -29.75 -19.28
CA ASP A 18 -21.50 -30.74 -20.18
C ASP A 18 -22.61 -31.55 -19.47
N LEU A 19 -22.37 -31.97 -18.21
CA LEU A 19 -23.38 -32.66 -17.40
C LEU A 19 -24.62 -31.79 -17.09
N VAL A 20 -24.44 -30.48 -16.90
CA VAL A 20 -25.55 -29.55 -16.65
C VAL A 20 -26.41 -29.35 -17.90
N VAL A 21 -25.83 -29.44 -19.10
CA VAL A 21 -26.58 -29.33 -20.37
C VAL A 21 -27.57 -30.49 -20.53
N ASP A 22 -27.17 -31.70 -20.13
CA ASP A 22 -27.98 -32.91 -20.24
C ASP A 22 -28.88 -33.17 -19.01
N PHE A 23 -28.89 -32.25 -18.03
CA PHE A 23 -29.62 -32.41 -16.78
C PHE A 23 -31.12 -32.14 -16.95
N ASP A 24 -31.95 -33.15 -16.59
CA ASP A 24 -33.41 -33.02 -16.52
C ASP A 24 -33.88 -32.98 -15.05
N PRO A 25 -34.30 -31.82 -14.52
CA PRO A 25 -34.73 -31.68 -13.13
C PRO A 25 -35.98 -32.50 -12.77
N LEU A 26 -36.79 -32.89 -13.76
CA LEU A 26 -38.01 -33.68 -13.54
C LEU A 26 -37.72 -35.14 -13.17
N ARG A 27 -36.48 -35.60 -13.36
CA ARG A 27 -36.04 -36.97 -13.07
C ARG A 27 -35.37 -37.13 -11.71
N CYS A 28 -35.26 -36.04 -10.94
CA CYS A 28 -34.62 -36.03 -9.64
C CYS A 28 -35.65 -36.05 -8.50
N THR A 29 -35.27 -36.70 -7.40
CA THR A 29 -35.98 -36.60 -6.13
C THR A 29 -35.71 -35.23 -5.46
N GLU A 30 -36.57 -34.82 -4.53
CA GLU A 30 -36.39 -33.55 -3.80
C GLU A 30 -35.05 -33.49 -3.04
N ASN A 31 -34.59 -34.62 -2.50
CA ASN A 31 -33.30 -34.70 -1.82
C ASN A 31 -32.12 -34.48 -2.77
N GLU A 32 -32.17 -35.06 -3.98
CA GLU A 32 -31.14 -34.87 -5.01
C GLU A 32 -31.11 -33.42 -5.52
N LEU A 33 -32.29 -32.81 -5.70
CA LEU A 33 -32.42 -31.38 -6.02
C LEU A 33 -31.83 -30.49 -4.93
N GLY A 34 -32.08 -30.80 -3.64
CA GLY A 34 -31.50 -30.08 -2.51
C GLY A 34 -29.97 -30.15 -2.46
N GLU A 35 -29.40 -31.34 -2.70
CA GLU A 35 -27.95 -31.52 -2.79
C GLU A 35 -27.34 -30.78 -3.99
N LEU A 36 -28.04 -30.74 -5.13
CA LEU A 36 -27.59 -30.01 -6.31
C LEU A 36 -27.56 -28.50 -6.06
N ILE A 37 -28.57 -27.94 -5.38
CA ILE A 37 -28.59 -26.53 -4.98
C ILE A 37 -27.39 -26.22 -4.09
N ARG A 38 -27.14 -27.03 -3.05
CA ARG A 38 -26.01 -26.87 -2.14
C ARG A 38 -24.66 -26.96 -2.86
N LEU A 39 -24.55 -27.85 -3.84
CA LEU A 39 -23.36 -27.98 -4.69
C LEU A 39 -23.18 -26.72 -5.56
N GLY A 40 -24.25 -26.19 -6.14
CA GLY A 40 -24.26 -24.95 -6.91
C GLY A 40 -23.74 -23.75 -6.10
N GLU A 41 -24.26 -23.56 -4.88
CA GLU A 41 -23.82 -22.50 -3.96
C GLU A 41 -22.32 -22.63 -3.65
N LYS A 42 -21.84 -23.84 -3.38
CA LYS A 42 -20.42 -24.10 -3.11
C LYS A 42 -19.54 -23.83 -4.34
N LEU A 43 -20.01 -24.18 -5.54
CA LEU A 43 -19.30 -23.88 -6.79
C LEU A 43 -19.24 -22.37 -7.06
N GLU A 44 -20.31 -21.64 -6.76
CA GLU A 44 -20.33 -20.18 -6.82
C GLU A 44 -19.28 -19.56 -5.88
N GLU A 45 -19.26 -20.00 -4.62
CA GLU A 45 -18.28 -19.53 -3.62
C GLU A 45 -16.82 -19.80 -4.07
N VAL A 46 -16.56 -21.00 -4.58
CA VAL A 46 -15.23 -21.38 -5.10
C VAL A 46 -14.87 -20.54 -6.32
N GLY A 47 -15.81 -20.31 -7.24
CA GLY A 47 -15.61 -19.47 -8.43
C GLY A 47 -15.27 -18.04 -8.07
N VAL A 48 -16.03 -17.44 -7.14
CA VAL A 48 -15.77 -16.09 -6.60
C VAL A 48 -14.38 -16.03 -5.96
N THR A 49 -14.01 -17.03 -5.17
CA THR A 49 -12.71 -17.10 -4.50
C THR A 49 -11.56 -17.23 -5.50
N LEU A 50 -11.70 -18.11 -6.50
CA LEU A 50 -10.68 -18.31 -7.53
C LEU A 50 -10.47 -17.05 -8.35
N HIS A 51 -11.56 -16.41 -8.80
CA HIS A 51 -11.50 -15.14 -9.52
C HIS A 51 -10.84 -14.05 -8.68
N SER A 52 -11.24 -13.90 -7.42
CA SER A 52 -10.66 -12.94 -6.48
C SER A 52 -9.15 -13.14 -6.29
N LYS A 53 -8.70 -14.39 -6.09
CA LYS A 53 -7.27 -14.72 -5.95
C LYS A 53 -6.48 -14.44 -7.23
N ALA A 54 -7.00 -14.84 -8.39
CA ALA A 54 -6.36 -14.59 -9.66
C ALA A 54 -6.27 -13.08 -9.98
N ALA A 55 -7.39 -12.36 -9.81
CA ALA A 55 -7.47 -10.93 -10.02
C ALA A 55 -6.55 -10.16 -9.08
N SER A 56 -6.40 -10.60 -7.82
CA SER A 56 -5.48 -10.01 -6.84
C SER A 56 -4.02 -10.14 -7.28
N LYS A 57 -3.60 -11.30 -7.80
CA LYS A 57 -2.25 -11.49 -8.34
C LYS A 57 -1.97 -10.55 -9.51
N TYR A 58 -2.85 -10.53 -10.52
CA TYR A 58 -2.66 -9.65 -11.68
C TYR A 58 -2.72 -8.17 -11.30
N ALA A 59 -3.62 -7.78 -10.39
CA ALA A 59 -3.68 -6.42 -9.89
C ALA A 59 -2.39 -6.05 -9.13
N TRP A 60 -1.80 -6.97 -8.38
CA TRP A 60 -0.50 -6.77 -7.74
C TRP A 60 0.60 -6.57 -8.79
N GLU A 61 0.69 -7.39 -9.82
CA GLU A 61 1.71 -7.22 -10.86
C GLU A 61 1.51 -5.91 -11.64
N ALA A 62 0.29 -5.64 -12.09
CA ALA A 62 -0.07 -4.45 -12.86
C ALA A 62 0.10 -3.13 -12.08
N SER A 63 0.00 -3.17 -10.74
CA SER A 63 0.14 -1.98 -9.90
C SER A 63 1.58 -1.72 -9.41
N SER A 64 2.56 -2.50 -9.86
CA SER A 64 3.98 -2.35 -9.50
C SER A 64 4.51 -0.92 -9.68
N GLY A 65 4.28 -0.32 -10.86
CA GLY A 65 4.69 1.06 -11.14
C GLY A 65 4.02 2.09 -10.21
N LEU A 66 2.77 1.85 -9.82
CA LEU A 66 2.04 2.72 -8.90
C LEU A 66 2.53 2.54 -7.44
N ARG A 67 2.87 1.32 -7.02
CA ARG A 67 3.52 1.08 -5.72
C ARG A 67 4.90 1.73 -5.63
N PHE A 68 5.67 1.68 -6.72
CA PHE A 68 6.92 2.41 -6.81
C PHE A 68 6.68 3.91 -6.68
N LYS A 69 5.70 4.47 -7.41
CA LYS A 69 5.31 5.88 -7.29
C LYS A 69 4.94 6.28 -5.86
N ILE A 70 4.15 5.48 -5.15
CA ILE A 70 3.81 5.70 -3.73
C ILE A 70 5.08 5.83 -2.90
N SER A 71 6.03 4.90 -3.10
CA SER A 71 7.30 4.89 -2.36
C SER A 71 8.15 6.10 -2.69
N ALA A 72 8.33 6.41 -3.98
CA ALA A 72 9.10 7.54 -4.44
C ALA A 72 8.53 8.89 -3.94
N VAL A 73 7.20 9.08 -4.02
CA VAL A 73 6.55 10.31 -3.53
C VAL A 73 6.70 10.43 -2.02
N THR A 74 6.43 9.36 -1.26
CA THR A 74 6.57 9.37 0.20
C THR A 74 8.01 9.72 0.59
N SER A 75 8.99 9.00 0.05
CA SER A 75 10.41 9.24 0.34
C SER A 75 10.83 10.65 0.00
N LYS A 76 10.38 11.18 -1.14
CA LYS A 76 10.71 12.54 -1.57
C LYS A 76 10.12 13.62 -0.67
N VAL A 77 8.87 13.46 -0.21
CA VAL A 77 8.24 14.38 0.74
C VAL A 77 9.00 14.37 2.06
N ILE A 78 9.35 13.19 2.57
CA ILE A 78 10.11 13.06 3.82
C ILE A 78 11.51 13.66 3.67
N SER A 79 12.25 13.30 2.62
CA SER A 79 13.65 13.72 2.47
C SER A 79 13.82 15.22 2.17
N ARG A 80 12.81 15.84 1.54
CA ARG A 80 12.82 17.28 1.22
C ARG A 80 12.09 18.12 2.26
N GLU A 81 11.43 17.45 3.20
CA GLU A 81 10.49 18.07 4.15
C GLU A 81 9.40 18.91 3.47
N GLU A 82 9.06 18.58 2.22
CA GLU A 82 8.22 19.41 1.35
C GLU A 82 7.15 18.61 0.58
N VAL A 83 5.92 19.14 0.58
CA VAL A 83 4.80 18.71 -0.26
C VAL A 83 4.85 19.44 -1.60
N LEU A 84 5.36 18.76 -2.63
CA LEU A 84 5.58 19.34 -3.98
C LEU A 84 4.33 19.90 -4.67
N SER A 85 3.13 19.51 -4.24
CA SER A 85 1.88 19.98 -4.83
C SER A 85 0.82 20.15 -3.75
N PRO A 86 0.91 21.25 -2.96
CA PRO A 86 0.02 21.50 -1.83
C PRO A 86 -1.45 21.53 -2.24
N VAL A 87 -1.77 22.25 -3.33
CA VAL A 87 -3.14 22.38 -3.84
C VAL A 87 -3.75 21.03 -4.21
N ARG A 88 -2.96 20.15 -4.86
CA ARG A 88 -3.43 18.81 -5.24
C ARG A 88 -3.65 17.93 -4.01
N PHE A 89 -2.72 17.99 -3.05
CA PHE A 89 -2.83 17.27 -1.78
C PHE A 89 -4.10 17.70 -1.03
N GLN A 90 -4.30 19.00 -0.87
CA GLN A 90 -5.47 19.57 -0.20
C GLN A 90 -6.78 19.18 -0.88
N ARG A 91 -6.85 19.32 -2.22
CA ARG A 91 -8.01 18.88 -2.99
C ARG A 91 -8.27 17.38 -2.83
N SER A 92 -7.22 16.57 -2.72
CA SER A 92 -7.38 15.14 -2.49
C SER A 92 -7.94 14.82 -1.12
N ILE A 93 -7.49 15.51 -0.07
CA ILE A 93 -8.05 15.36 1.27
C ILE A 93 -9.52 15.77 1.26
N LYS A 94 -9.84 16.96 0.70
CA LYS A 94 -11.21 17.47 0.61
C LYS A 94 -12.17 16.43 -0.01
N VAL A 95 -11.81 15.90 -1.18
CA VAL A 95 -12.63 14.90 -1.88
C VAL A 95 -12.76 13.57 -1.12
N ILE A 96 -11.75 13.16 -0.34
CA ILE A 96 -11.84 11.92 0.47
C ILE A 96 -12.91 12.07 1.56
N PHE A 97 -13.00 13.23 2.20
CA PHE A 97 -13.90 13.47 3.34
C PHE A 97 -15.28 13.96 2.94
N GLU A 98 -15.39 14.74 1.86
CA GLU A 98 -16.67 15.27 1.38
C GLU A 98 -17.33 14.39 0.31
N GLY A 99 -16.54 13.52 -0.32
CA GLY A 99 -16.98 12.77 -1.49
C GLY A 99 -16.86 13.57 -2.78
N PRO A 100 -17.29 13.00 -3.92
CA PRO A 100 -17.29 13.70 -5.20
C PRO A 100 -18.36 14.78 -5.26
N GLU A 101 -18.04 15.92 -5.86
CA GLU A 101 -19.06 16.92 -6.23
C GLU A 101 -20.04 16.29 -7.24
N VAL A 102 -21.28 16.08 -6.82
CA VAL A 102 -22.35 15.55 -7.68
C VAL A 102 -23.21 16.73 -8.13
N SER A 103 -23.07 17.14 -9.40
CA SER A 103 -24.02 18.08 -10.00
C SER A 103 -25.39 17.40 -10.18
N PRO A 104 -26.51 18.11 -9.88
CA PRO A 104 -27.87 17.60 -10.07
C PRO A 104 -28.19 17.20 -11.52
N GLU A 105 -27.47 17.75 -12.50
CA GLU A 105 -27.72 17.58 -13.94
C GLU A 105 -27.03 16.33 -14.53
N SER A 106 -26.45 15.50 -13.67
CA SER A 106 -25.58 14.43 -14.11
C SER A 106 -26.34 13.20 -14.64
N ARG A 107 -26.08 12.82 -15.90
CA ARG A 107 -26.66 11.66 -16.59
C ARG A 107 -26.43 10.36 -15.79
N ALA A 108 -27.29 9.34 -15.99
CA ALA A 108 -27.24 8.05 -15.27
C ALA A 108 -25.85 7.36 -15.22
N SER A 109 -25.00 7.56 -16.25
CA SER A 109 -23.62 7.04 -16.27
C SER A 109 -22.67 7.76 -15.29
N TRP A 110 -22.95 9.01 -14.90
CA TRP A 110 -22.24 9.72 -13.84
C TRP A 110 -22.69 9.23 -12.46
N GLN A 111 -23.98 8.95 -12.27
CA GLN A 111 -24.50 8.45 -10.98
C GLN A 111 -23.83 7.14 -10.55
N ARG A 112 -23.63 6.18 -11.46
CA ARG A 112 -22.89 4.95 -11.15
C ARG A 112 -21.42 5.22 -10.81
N ARG A 113 -20.78 6.15 -11.52
CA ARG A 113 -19.39 6.55 -11.25
C ARG A 113 -19.25 7.26 -9.91
N ALA A 114 -20.19 8.14 -9.57
CA ALA A 114 -20.26 8.84 -8.30
C ALA A 114 -20.43 7.85 -7.15
N LYS A 115 -21.32 6.85 -7.27
CA LYS A 115 -21.46 5.78 -6.25
C LYS A 115 -20.17 4.99 -6.04
N ASN A 116 -19.49 4.57 -7.11
CA ASN A 116 -18.22 3.87 -6.94
C ASN A 116 -17.13 4.77 -6.35
N TYR A 117 -17.09 6.03 -6.75
CA TYR A 117 -16.11 6.98 -6.24
C TYR A 117 -16.35 7.27 -4.76
N GLU A 118 -17.60 7.47 -4.35
CA GLU A 118 -17.99 7.61 -2.95
C GLU A 118 -17.60 6.37 -2.13
N ALA A 119 -17.87 5.17 -2.64
CA ALA A 119 -17.45 3.94 -1.98
C ALA A 119 -15.91 3.84 -1.81
N ARG A 120 -15.13 4.38 -2.75
CA ARG A 120 -13.67 4.48 -2.61
C ARG A 120 -13.28 5.48 -1.53
N CYS A 121 -13.88 6.68 -1.52
CA CYS A 121 -13.66 7.69 -0.49
C CYS A 121 -13.94 7.12 0.91
N GLN A 122 -15.04 6.38 1.08
CA GLN A 122 -15.38 5.71 2.33
C GLN A 122 -14.34 4.64 2.73
N ARG A 123 -13.83 3.85 1.77
CA ARG A 123 -12.78 2.87 2.06
C ARG A 123 -11.49 3.53 2.52
N ILE A 124 -11.10 4.64 1.89
CA ILE A 124 -9.90 5.41 2.27
C ILE A 124 -10.08 6.02 3.66
N ARG A 125 -11.25 6.59 3.97
CA ARG A 125 -11.55 7.16 5.29
C ARG A 125 -11.43 6.15 6.44
N LYS A 126 -11.68 4.86 6.15
CA LYS A 126 -11.55 3.76 7.11
C LYS A 126 -10.11 3.26 7.27
N SER A 127 -9.18 3.72 6.44
CA SER A 127 -7.77 3.38 6.52
C SER A 127 -7.05 4.16 7.63
N SER A 128 -5.79 3.79 7.92
CA SER A 128 -4.97 4.52 8.89
C SER A 128 -4.73 5.98 8.45
N PRO A 129 -4.51 6.92 9.39
CA PRO A 129 -4.21 8.30 9.04
C PRO A 129 -3.01 8.45 8.10
N ASP A 130 -1.96 7.64 8.31
CA ASP A 130 -0.79 7.60 7.42
C ASP A 130 -1.15 7.13 6.02
N ALA A 131 -2.08 6.18 5.91
CA ALA A 131 -2.55 5.70 4.62
C ALA A 131 -3.30 6.80 3.87
N ILE A 132 -4.20 7.53 4.54
CA ILE A 132 -4.94 8.66 3.96
C ILE A 132 -3.97 9.72 3.43
N VAL A 133 -2.98 10.13 4.23
CA VAL A 133 -1.96 11.13 3.81
C VAL A 133 -1.14 10.62 2.63
N THR A 134 -0.67 9.38 2.69
CA THR A 134 0.12 8.75 1.60
C THR A 134 -0.66 8.72 0.30
N TRP A 135 -1.93 8.34 0.38
CA TRP A 135 -2.84 8.22 -0.74
C TRP A 135 -3.06 9.60 -1.39
N ALA A 136 -3.38 10.62 -0.59
CA ALA A 136 -3.58 12.01 -1.02
C ALA A 136 -2.33 12.69 -1.60
N LEU A 137 -1.13 12.37 -1.08
CA LEU A 137 0.13 12.86 -1.64
C LEU A 137 0.43 12.25 -3.01
N THR A 138 0.03 10.99 -3.21
CA THR A 138 0.47 10.23 -4.39
C THR A 138 -0.44 10.46 -5.59
N PHE A 139 -1.75 10.37 -5.38
CA PHE A 139 -2.72 10.30 -6.46
C PHE A 139 -3.62 11.54 -6.45
N ALA A 140 -3.90 12.07 -7.64
CA ALA A 140 -4.90 13.12 -7.77
C ALA A 140 -6.31 12.50 -7.69
N PRO A 141 -7.33 13.24 -7.21
CA PRO A 141 -8.73 12.80 -7.22
C PRO A 141 -9.15 12.12 -8.53
N ASN A 142 -8.84 12.74 -9.67
CA ASN A 142 -9.24 12.22 -10.97
C ASN A 142 -8.54 10.89 -11.33
N SER A 143 -7.39 10.59 -10.76
CA SER A 143 -6.59 9.41 -11.14
C SER A 143 -7.12 8.08 -10.58
N TRP A 144 -7.97 8.13 -9.56
CA TRP A 144 -8.55 6.93 -8.92
C TRP A 144 -10.08 6.88 -9.01
N ILE A 145 -10.68 7.64 -9.93
CA ILE A 145 -12.09 7.47 -10.29
C ILE A 145 -12.26 6.12 -10.98
N ALA A 146 -13.45 5.51 -10.87
CA ALA A 146 -13.78 4.16 -11.35
C ALA A 146 -13.24 3.82 -12.75
N ASN A 147 -13.21 4.78 -13.68
CA ASN A 147 -12.76 4.57 -15.06
C ASN A 147 -11.23 4.67 -15.25
N ASN A 148 -10.53 5.36 -14.35
CA ASN A 148 -9.08 5.59 -14.47
C ASN A 148 -8.26 4.58 -13.66
N MET A 149 -8.87 3.97 -12.66
CA MET A 149 -8.27 2.91 -11.86
C MET A 149 -9.34 1.85 -11.62
N ASN A 150 -9.10 0.60 -12.01
CA ASN A 150 -10.05 -0.48 -11.74
C ASN A 150 -10.10 -0.81 -10.22
N ASN A 151 -11.17 -1.47 -9.77
CA ASN A 151 -11.39 -1.76 -8.34
C ASN A 151 -10.31 -2.68 -7.72
N GLN A 152 -9.73 -3.58 -8.52
CA GLN A 152 -8.72 -4.52 -8.05
C GLN A 152 -7.39 -3.82 -7.79
N THR A 153 -6.95 -2.97 -8.74
CA THR A 153 -5.80 -2.08 -8.59
C THR A 153 -5.98 -1.14 -7.41
N PHE A 154 -7.16 -0.51 -7.28
CA PHE A 154 -7.46 0.34 -6.12
C PHE A 154 -7.30 -0.42 -4.79
N SER A 155 -7.93 -1.59 -4.68
CA SER A 155 -7.88 -2.41 -3.47
C SER A 155 -6.45 -2.85 -3.15
N CYS A 156 -5.72 -3.31 -4.16
CA CYS A 156 -4.32 -3.69 -4.05
C CYS A 156 -3.43 -2.54 -3.55
N LEU A 157 -3.61 -1.33 -4.10
CA LEU A 157 -2.83 -0.16 -3.71
C LEU A 157 -3.19 0.30 -2.30
N LEU A 158 -4.47 0.27 -1.92
CA LEU A 158 -4.90 0.64 -0.59
C LEU A 158 -4.30 -0.30 0.47
N THR A 159 -4.39 -1.62 0.25
CA THR A 159 -3.74 -2.62 1.10
C THR A 159 -2.22 -2.42 1.16
N PHE A 160 -1.58 -2.13 0.03
CA PHE A 160 -0.15 -1.82 0.03
C PHE A 160 0.17 -0.60 0.88
N VAL A 161 -0.59 0.49 0.75
CA VAL A 161 -0.39 1.71 1.53
C VAL A 161 -0.60 1.46 3.03
N GLU A 162 -1.65 0.72 3.41
CA GLU A 162 -1.95 0.36 4.80
C GLU A 162 -0.89 -0.56 5.42
N SER A 163 -0.28 -1.45 4.64
CA SER A 163 0.76 -2.36 5.13
C SER A 163 2.09 -1.66 5.44
N ARG A 164 2.23 -0.37 5.11
CA ARG A 164 3.46 0.37 5.35
C ARG A 164 3.59 0.71 6.84
N PRO A 165 4.82 0.73 7.38
CA PRO A 165 5.04 1.20 8.73
C PRO A 165 4.57 2.65 8.88
N SER A 166 4.15 3.00 10.10
CA SER A 166 3.83 4.38 10.45
C SER A 166 5.06 5.27 10.25
N LYS A 167 4.83 6.54 9.95
CA LYS A 167 5.88 7.50 9.57
C LYS A 167 5.61 8.83 10.22
N MET A 168 6.69 9.55 10.52
CA MET A 168 6.61 10.96 10.85
C MET A 168 6.54 11.78 9.56
N TRP A 169 5.47 12.54 9.41
CA TRP A 169 5.34 13.46 8.28
C TRP A 169 6.07 14.79 8.55
N PRO A 170 6.56 15.48 7.51
CA PRO A 170 7.12 16.82 7.68
C PRO A 170 6.09 17.83 8.21
N PRO A 171 6.51 18.91 8.89
CA PRO A 171 5.62 19.95 9.42
C PRO A 171 4.62 20.48 8.39
N GLN A 172 5.06 20.69 7.14
CA GLN A 172 4.21 21.22 6.07
C GLN A 172 2.97 20.35 5.80
N VAL A 173 3.04 19.03 5.98
CA VAL A 173 1.86 18.16 5.84
C VAL A 173 0.80 18.55 6.87
N TYR A 174 1.20 18.74 8.13
CA TYR A 174 0.29 19.13 9.20
C TYR A 174 -0.26 20.54 8.98
N GLU A 175 0.55 21.50 8.55
CA GLU A 175 0.12 22.87 8.25
C GLU A 175 -0.94 22.93 7.15
N LEU A 176 -0.76 22.15 6.07
CA LEU A 176 -1.74 22.09 4.98
C LEU A 176 -3.05 21.45 5.44
N LEU A 177 -3.00 20.45 6.31
CA LEU A 177 -4.19 19.82 6.90
C LEU A 177 -4.90 20.73 7.91
N GLU A 178 -4.16 21.50 8.71
CA GLU A 178 -4.77 22.50 9.61
C GLU A 178 -5.45 23.62 8.83
N THR A 179 -4.86 24.05 7.71
CA THR A 179 -5.49 25.04 6.83
C THR A 179 -6.84 24.54 6.31
N LEU A 180 -6.96 23.26 5.97
CA LEU A 180 -8.21 22.64 5.54
C LEU A 180 -9.28 22.58 6.64
N LYS A 181 -8.90 22.63 7.93
CA LYS A 181 -9.87 22.68 9.03
C LYS A 181 -10.69 23.97 9.06
N GLN A 182 -10.21 25.02 8.40
CA GLN A 182 -10.92 26.30 8.24
C GLN A 182 -11.93 26.28 7.08
N ASP A 183 -11.92 25.22 6.26
CA ASP A 183 -12.90 25.03 5.20
C ASP A 183 -14.27 24.70 5.82
N GLU A 184 -15.34 25.36 5.34
CA GLU A 184 -16.68 25.33 5.93
C GLU A 184 -17.23 23.90 6.06
N THR A 185 -16.98 23.05 5.06
CA THR A 185 -17.47 21.68 5.00
C THR A 185 -16.62 20.71 5.83
N LEU A 186 -15.30 20.88 5.87
CA LEU A 186 -14.42 20.01 6.67
C LEU A 186 -14.41 20.36 8.15
N HIS A 187 -14.64 21.63 8.51
CA HIS A 187 -14.70 22.08 9.90
C HIS A 187 -15.74 21.30 10.72
N GLN A 188 -16.88 21.00 10.08
CA GLN A 188 -18.00 20.29 10.70
C GLN A 188 -17.86 18.76 10.60
N SER A 189 -16.87 18.25 9.88
CA SER A 189 -16.67 16.81 9.70
C SER A 189 -16.04 16.18 10.94
N SER A 190 -16.83 15.35 11.63
CA SER A 190 -16.35 14.54 12.77
C SER A 190 -15.28 13.53 12.35
N GLU A 191 -15.42 12.94 11.16
CA GLU A 191 -14.43 12.02 10.60
C GLU A 191 -13.09 12.72 10.32
N TYR A 192 -13.12 13.94 9.77
CA TYR A 192 -11.91 14.73 9.55
C TYR A 192 -11.22 15.09 10.87
N SER A 193 -12.00 15.52 11.87
CA SER A 193 -11.49 15.85 13.20
C SER A 193 -10.85 14.64 13.87
N HIS A 194 -11.47 13.46 13.78
CA HIS A 194 -10.93 12.21 14.29
C HIS A 194 -9.63 11.79 13.56
N PHE A 195 -9.60 11.92 12.24
CA PHE A 195 -8.41 11.71 11.43
C PHE A 195 -7.24 12.59 11.88
N MET A 196 -7.48 13.90 12.06
CA MET A 196 -6.47 14.86 12.50
C MET A 196 -5.93 14.55 13.89
N HIS A 197 -6.82 14.19 14.83
CA HIS A 197 -6.42 13.78 16.17
C HIS A 197 -5.52 12.54 16.11
N SER A 198 -5.95 11.51 15.38
CA SER A 198 -5.22 10.24 15.24
C SER A 198 -3.84 10.41 14.60
N LEU A 199 -3.74 11.31 13.61
CA LEU A 199 -2.46 11.61 12.96
C LEU A 199 -1.48 12.32 13.92
N LYS A 200 -1.98 13.21 14.79
CA LYS A 200 -1.16 13.93 15.77
C LYS A 200 -0.69 13.03 16.92
N THR A 201 -1.53 12.12 17.39
CA THR A 201 -1.14 11.17 18.45
C THR A 201 -0.01 10.26 18.00
N ASN A 202 -0.02 9.82 16.73
CA ASN A 202 1.07 9.04 16.14
C ASN A 202 2.41 9.81 16.11
N ARG A 203 2.36 11.14 15.91
CA ARG A 203 3.56 11.98 15.98
C ARG A 203 4.18 11.98 17.38
N LEU A 204 3.34 12.04 18.42
CA LEU A 204 3.78 12.16 19.81
C LEU A 204 4.29 10.82 20.38
N SER A 205 3.67 9.69 20.01
CA SER A 205 4.10 8.36 20.47
C SER A 205 5.48 7.95 19.95
N THR A 206 5.82 8.34 18.73
CA THR A 206 7.14 8.02 18.13
C THR A 206 8.27 8.85 18.76
N THR A 207 7.97 10.06 19.24
CA THR A 207 8.97 10.95 19.86
C THR A 207 9.36 10.49 21.29
N GLY A 208 8.48 9.76 21.98
CA GLY A 208 8.74 9.24 23.33
C GLY A 208 9.57 7.95 23.40
N ALA A 209 9.67 7.19 22.30
CA ALA A 209 10.37 5.90 22.27
C ALA A 209 11.82 5.99 21.75
N ASP A 210 12.17 7.03 20.99
CA ASP A 210 13.49 7.14 20.34
C ASP A 210 14.59 7.78 21.22
N GLN A 211 14.23 8.43 22.34
CA GLN A 211 15.26 8.96 23.26
C GLN A 211 15.98 7.86 24.05
N THR A 212 15.38 6.70 24.25
CA THR A 212 16.02 5.59 24.99
C THR A 212 16.93 4.73 24.09
N CYS A 213 16.69 4.70 22.77
CA CYS A 213 17.51 3.93 21.83
C CYS A 213 18.81 4.65 21.43
N LEU A 214 18.76 5.98 21.25
CA LEU A 214 19.94 6.77 20.86
C LEU A 214 21.02 6.87 21.97
N LEU A 215 20.64 6.80 23.25
CA LEU A 215 21.60 6.78 24.36
C LEU A 215 22.30 5.43 24.55
N GLN A 216 21.72 4.31 24.11
CA GLN A 216 22.40 3.00 24.13
C GLN A 216 23.37 2.82 22.96
N GLN A 217 23.12 3.46 21.81
CA GLN A 217 24.03 3.39 20.65
C GLN A 217 25.29 4.23 20.83
N THR A 218 25.22 5.41 21.47
CA THR A 218 26.41 6.22 21.78
C THR A 218 27.27 5.60 22.89
N SER A 219 26.65 4.87 23.82
CA SER A 219 27.37 4.12 24.87
C SER A 219 28.12 2.90 24.31
N ARG A 220 27.56 2.19 23.32
CA ARG A 220 28.24 1.05 22.67
C ARG A 220 29.37 1.48 21.72
N LYS A 221 29.29 2.68 21.14
CA LYS A 221 30.33 3.19 20.23
C LYS A 221 31.56 3.71 20.98
N ARG A 222 31.40 4.18 22.23
CA ARG A 222 32.54 4.57 23.10
C ARG A 222 33.31 3.37 23.68
N ALA A 223 32.66 2.23 23.88
CA ALA A 223 33.33 1.02 24.37
C ALA A 223 34.24 0.36 23.32
N ARG A 224 33.93 0.47 22.02
CA ARG A 224 34.74 -0.15 20.95
C ARG A 224 35.92 0.68 20.47
N VAL A 225 36.00 1.97 20.82
CA VAL A 225 37.13 2.83 20.43
C VAL A 225 38.29 2.74 21.43
N LEU A 226 38.06 2.20 22.63
CA LEU A 226 39.12 2.04 23.65
C LEU A 226 39.83 0.68 23.59
N GLU A 227 39.36 -0.29 22.79
CA GLU A 227 40.02 -1.59 22.64
C GLU A 227 40.98 -1.65 21.42
N ASP A 228 40.89 -0.69 20.48
CA ASP A 228 41.66 -0.72 19.22
C ASP A 228 42.93 0.17 19.24
N GLU A 229 43.17 0.94 20.31
CA GLU A 229 44.41 1.72 20.50
C GLU A 229 45.47 1.04 21.39
N GLY A 230 45.25 -0.23 21.77
CA GLY A 230 46.18 -1.00 22.60
C GLY A 230 47.17 -1.91 21.84
N GLU A 231 46.97 -2.13 20.53
CA GLU A 231 47.58 -3.28 19.84
C GLU A 231 48.46 -2.91 18.62
N GLN A 232 48.99 -1.68 18.56
CA GLN A 232 49.96 -1.24 17.53
C GLN A 232 51.31 -0.74 18.07
N ALA A 233 51.75 -1.23 19.22
CA ALA A 233 53.07 -0.93 19.75
C ALA A 233 53.81 -2.21 20.19
N ASN A 234 54.19 -3.07 19.23
CA ASN A 234 55.38 -3.93 19.34
C ASN A 234 55.64 -4.68 18.02
N GLY A 235 56.69 -4.26 17.31
CA GLY A 235 57.12 -4.91 16.06
C GLY A 235 58.43 -4.38 15.51
N LEU A 236 59.43 -4.16 16.38
CA LEU A 236 60.83 -3.93 16.02
C LEU A 236 61.57 -5.28 16.07
N HIS A 237 62.00 -5.84 14.92
CA HIS A 237 63.35 -6.45 14.76
C HIS A 237 63.61 -7.08 13.36
N LEU A 238 64.63 -6.53 12.71
CA LEU A 238 65.84 -7.18 12.12
C LEU A 238 65.80 -8.26 11.03
N GLY A 239 66.66 -8.01 10.02
CA GLY A 239 67.35 -8.99 9.16
C GLY A 239 66.78 -9.06 7.74
N ASP A 240 67.54 -9.03 6.66
CA ASP A 240 68.99 -9.06 6.50
C ASP A 240 69.36 -8.67 5.05
N SER A 241 70.64 -8.35 4.85
CA SER A 241 71.27 -7.98 3.59
C SER A 241 71.38 -9.13 2.59
N SER A 242 71.17 -8.84 1.29
CA SER A 242 72.07 -9.36 0.25
C SER A 242 71.97 -8.60 -1.05
N ALA A 243 73.14 -8.41 -1.66
CA ALA A 243 73.48 -7.49 -2.72
C ALA A 243 73.48 -8.13 -4.13
N MET A 244 73.70 -7.26 -5.12
CA MET A 244 74.19 -7.53 -6.49
C MET A 244 73.17 -8.19 -7.46
N GLN A 245 73.07 -7.84 -8.75
CA GLN A 245 73.99 -7.20 -9.70
C GLN A 245 73.20 -6.67 -10.93
N VAL A 246 73.60 -5.48 -11.40
CA VAL A 246 73.81 -5.03 -12.81
C VAL A 246 73.30 -5.93 -13.95
N SER A 247 72.51 -5.37 -14.87
CA SER A 247 72.79 -5.29 -16.33
C SER A 247 71.60 -4.74 -17.15
N THR A 248 71.77 -3.55 -17.74
CA THR A 248 71.27 -3.19 -19.09
C THR A 248 72.22 -3.83 -20.14
N PRO A 249 71.99 -3.81 -21.48
CA PRO A 249 71.03 -3.09 -22.34
C PRO A 249 70.21 -4.07 -23.24
N SER A 250 69.30 -3.72 -24.17
CA SER A 250 69.21 -2.65 -25.18
C SER A 250 67.75 -2.37 -25.54
#